data_AF-A0A316PUJ5-F1
#
_entry.id   AF-A0A316PUJ5-F1
#
_cell.length_a   1.000
_cell.length_b   1.000
_cell.length_c   1.000
_cell.angle_alpha   90.00
_cell.angle_beta   90.00
_cell.angle_gamma   90.00
#
_symmetry.space_group_name_H-M   'P 1'
#
loop_
_entity.id
_entity.type
_entity.pdbx_description
1 polymer ?
#
loop_
_entity_poly.entity_id
_entity_poly.type
_entity_poly.pdbx_seq_one_letter_code
_entity_poly.pdbx_strand_id
1 'polypeptide(L)'
;MRKGSLWYNPNDGEVGVVRSFGWHCRNLQPGQPITYQVQPDMDRPKTFRWEKSTLEKDGDGWYLAGTDLRGTDLNGTIIDIDEL
;
A
#
# COMPACT_ATOMS: atom_id res chain seq x y z
N MET A 1 -2.95 7.40 -13.80
CA MET A 1 -2.29 6.47 -12.89
C MET A 1 -0.86 6.91 -12.65
N ARG A 2 -0.71 7.86 -11.74
CA ARG A 2 0.54 8.09 -11.03
C ARG A 2 0.73 6.94 -10.04
N LYS A 3 1.96 6.47 -9.91
CA LYS A 3 2.28 5.36 -9.01
C LYS A 3 3.04 5.87 -7.80
N GLY A 4 2.79 5.24 -6.66
CA GLY A 4 3.57 5.37 -5.45
C GLY A 4 3.74 4.01 -4.80
N SER A 5 4.59 3.93 -3.78
CA SER A 5 4.71 2.75 -2.94
C SER A 5 4.26 3.08 -1.54
N LEU A 6 3.51 2.17 -0.91
CA LEU A 6 3.24 2.25 0.51
C LEU A 6 4.56 2.08 1.29
N TRP A 7 4.65 2.83 2.39
CA TRP A 7 5.75 2.75 3.34
C TRP A 7 5.22 2.93 4.76
N TYR A 8 5.27 1.85 5.53
CA TYR A 8 5.08 1.81 6.96
C TYR A 8 6.39 2.12 7.68
N ASN A 9 6.35 3.09 8.60
CA ASN A 9 7.44 3.42 9.49
C ASN A 9 7.17 2.81 10.88
N PRO A 10 7.99 1.85 11.33
CA PRO A 10 7.77 1.19 12.64
C PRO A 10 8.05 2.10 13.83
N ASN A 11 8.74 3.24 13.63
CA ASN A 11 9.08 4.14 14.73
C ASN A 11 7.91 5.03 15.17
N ASP A 12 7.05 5.43 14.24
CA ASP A 12 5.86 6.25 14.51
C ASP A 12 4.55 5.47 14.32
N GLY A 13 4.61 4.25 13.77
CA GLY A 13 3.44 3.42 13.51
C GLY A 13 2.55 3.97 12.40
N GLU A 14 3.10 4.82 11.52
CA GLU A 14 2.36 5.45 10.44
C GLU A 14 2.70 4.87 9.07
N VAL A 15 1.72 4.92 8.18
CA VAL A 15 1.88 4.54 6.78
C VAL A 15 1.78 5.78 5.89
N GLY A 16 2.72 5.91 4.98
CA GLY A 16 2.76 6.96 3.98
C GLY A 16 2.92 6.39 2.58
N VAL A 17 2.98 7.31 1.62
CA VAL A 17 3.26 6.99 0.23
C VAL A 17 4.57 7.62 -0.17
N VAL A 18 5.44 6.83 -0.77
CA VAL A 18 6.73 7.26 -1.32
C VAL A 18 6.62 7.30 -2.84
N ARG A 19 7.14 8.34 -3.49
CA ARG A 19 7.38 8.33 -4.94
C ARG A 19 8.84 8.71 -5.18
N SER A 20 9.53 8.00 -6.06
CA SER A 20 10.93 8.29 -6.40
C SER A 20 11.81 8.44 -5.14
N PHE A 21 12.74 9.40 -5.10
CA PHE A 21 13.67 9.62 -3.99
C PHE A 21 13.06 10.35 -2.76
N GLY A 22 11.73 10.33 -2.54
CA GLY A 22 11.13 11.08 -1.43
C GLY A 22 9.74 10.63 -0.96
N TRP A 23 9.46 10.91 0.32
CA TRP A 23 8.15 10.76 0.94
C TRP A 23 7.16 11.77 0.36
N HIS A 24 5.97 11.31 -0.03
CA HIS A 24 5.03 12.08 -0.84
C HIS A 24 3.65 12.29 -0.20
N CYS A 25 3.16 11.36 0.62
CA CYS A 25 1.92 11.53 1.40
C CYS A 25 2.14 11.00 2.83
N ARG A 26 1.73 11.75 3.87
CA ARG A 26 1.93 11.40 5.29
C ARG A 26 0.67 11.33 6.15
N ASN A 27 -0.52 11.43 5.58
CA ASN A 27 -1.78 11.46 6.32
C ASN A 27 -2.83 10.51 5.72
N LEU A 28 -2.45 9.26 5.46
CA LEU A 28 -3.43 8.26 5.05
C LEU A 28 -4.39 8.00 6.21
N GLN A 29 -5.67 7.76 5.90
CA GLN A 29 -6.70 7.51 6.89
C GLN A 29 -7.12 6.03 6.90
N PRO A 30 -7.44 5.45 8.06
CA PRO A 30 -8.11 4.17 8.11
C PRO A 30 -9.45 4.25 7.34
N GLY A 31 -9.81 3.20 6.62
CA GLY A 31 -10.96 3.19 5.72
C GLY A 31 -10.70 3.79 4.33
N GLN A 32 -9.49 4.25 4.03
CA GLN A 32 -9.19 4.88 2.73
C GLN A 32 -9.11 3.81 1.63
N PRO A 33 -9.87 3.97 0.52
CA PRO A 33 -9.77 3.05 -0.60
C PRO A 33 -8.41 3.17 -1.28
N ILE A 34 -7.79 2.03 -1.59
CA ILE A 34 -6.50 1.96 -2.27
C ILE A 34 -6.60 0.99 -3.44
N THR A 35 -6.18 1.44 -4.61
CA THR A 35 -5.92 0.58 -5.76
C THR A 35 -4.46 0.18 -5.75
N TYR A 36 -4.17 -1.11 -5.57
CA TYR A 36 -2.81 -1.64 -5.46
C TYR A 36 -2.50 -2.65 -6.57
N GLN A 37 -1.22 -2.76 -6.91
CA GLN A 37 -0.71 -3.69 -7.90
C GLN A 37 -0.45 -5.04 -7.23
N VAL A 38 -1.20 -6.05 -7.61
CA VAL A 38 -0.92 -7.43 -7.21
C VAL A 38 0.23 -7.94 -8.07
N GLN A 39 1.32 -8.36 -7.41
CA GLN A 39 2.43 -8.99 -8.10
C GLN A 39 1.95 -10.29 -8.76
N PRO A 40 2.45 -10.60 -9.96
CA PRO A 40 2.08 -11.82 -10.62
C PRO A 40 2.54 -13.02 -9.78
N ASP A 41 1.65 -14.00 -9.66
CA ASP A 41 1.98 -15.31 -9.11
C ASP A 41 3.19 -15.90 -9.87
N MET A 42 4.06 -16.67 -9.21
CA MET A 42 5.19 -17.33 -9.87
C MET A 42 4.73 -18.19 -11.06
N ASP A 43 3.52 -18.73 -10.98
CA ASP A 43 2.90 -19.53 -12.03
C ASP A 43 2.33 -18.68 -13.18
N ARG A 44 2.16 -17.36 -13.01
CA ARG A 44 1.63 -16.44 -14.02
C ARG A 44 2.39 -15.11 -14.04
N PRO A 45 3.70 -15.11 -14.35
CA PRO A 45 4.62 -13.96 -14.24
C PRO A 45 4.28 -12.75 -15.13
N LYS A 46 3.26 -12.84 -16.00
CA LYS A 46 2.94 -11.82 -17.03
C LYS A 46 1.67 -10.99 -16.75
N THR A 47 0.94 -11.25 -15.67
CA THR A 47 -0.30 -10.52 -15.37
C THR A 47 -0.17 -9.75 -14.07
N PHE A 48 0.44 -8.56 -14.13
CA PHE A 48 0.20 -7.55 -13.11
C PHE A 48 -1.28 -7.17 -13.18
N ARG A 49 -2.01 -7.36 -12.08
CA ARG A 49 -3.41 -6.90 -11.95
C ARG A 49 -3.48 -5.79 -10.92
N TRP A 50 -4.41 -4.87 -11.12
CA TRP A 50 -4.73 -3.84 -10.15
C TRP A 50 -6.00 -4.23 -9.44
N GLU A 51 -5.98 -4.20 -8.11
CA GLU A 51 -7.13 -4.53 -7.29
C GLU A 51 -7.44 -3.40 -6.32
N LYS A 52 -8.72 -3.21 -6.03
CA LYS A 52 -9.19 -2.27 -5.01
C LYS A 52 -9.28 -2.98 -3.68
N SER A 53 -8.74 -2.34 -2.67
CA SER A 53 -8.86 -2.73 -1.26
C SER A 53 -9.04 -1.47 -0.41
N THR A 54 -9.08 -1.64 0.90
CA THR A 54 -9.18 -0.58 1.89
C THR A 54 -7.97 -0.66 2.80
N LEU A 55 -7.33 0.48 3.01
CA LEU A 55 -6.25 0.62 3.97
C LEU A 55 -6.86 0.85 5.37
N GLU A 56 -6.51 -0.01 6.31
CA GLU A 56 -7.08 -0.05 7.65
C GLU A 56 -5.98 0.03 8.71
N LYS A 57 -6.36 0.41 9.94
CA LYS A 57 -5.47 0.48 11.09
C LYS A 57 -6.16 -0.11 12.31
N ASP A 58 -5.47 -0.97 13.04
CA ASP A 58 -5.92 -1.51 14.32
C ASP A 58 -4.81 -1.46 15.38
N GLY A 59 -4.97 -2.23 16.47
CA GLY A 59 -4.02 -2.28 17.59
C GLY A 59 -2.62 -2.80 17.24
N ASP A 60 -2.46 -3.63 16.20
CA ASP A 60 -1.13 -4.11 15.77
C ASP A 60 -0.62 -3.41 14.49
N GLY A 61 -1.29 -2.33 14.06
CA GLY A 61 -0.79 -1.39 13.05
C GLY A 61 -1.63 -1.32 11.78
N TRP A 62 -1.02 -0.81 10.71
CA TRP A 62 -1.67 -0.64 9.42
C TRP A 62 -1.71 -1.94 8.64
N TYR A 63 -2.78 -2.20 7.90
CA TYR A 63 -2.94 -3.37 7.04
C TYR A 63 -3.82 -3.07 5.82
N LEU A 64 -3.72 -3.91 4.80
CA LEU A 64 -4.56 -3.82 3.60
C LEU A 64 -5.64 -4.92 3.64
N ALA A 65 -6.90 -4.52 3.71
CA ALA A 65 -8.02 -5.43 3.94
C ALA A 65 -8.14 -6.52 2.84
N GLY A 66 -8.37 -7.76 3.24
CA GLY A 66 -8.48 -8.89 2.31
C GLY A 66 -7.13 -9.36 1.73
N THR A 67 -6.01 -8.91 2.31
CA THR A 67 -4.66 -9.42 2.02
C THR A 67 -3.96 -9.83 3.31
N ASP A 68 -2.78 -10.45 3.19
CA ASP A 68 -1.85 -10.75 4.28
C ASP A 68 -0.87 -9.60 4.57
N LEU A 69 -0.97 -8.47 3.84
CA LEU A 69 -0.03 -7.35 3.96
C LEU A 69 -0.35 -6.49 5.20
N ARG A 70 0.61 -6.44 6.14
CA ARG A 70 0.50 -5.68 7.39
C ARG A 70 1.84 -5.08 7.80
N GLY A 71 1.79 -3.89 8.42
CA GLY A 71 2.96 -3.20 8.94
C GLY A 71 4.06 -3.08 7.87
N THR A 72 5.24 -3.61 8.15
CA THR A 72 6.39 -3.57 7.22
C THR A 72 6.16 -4.33 5.92
N ASP A 73 5.23 -5.28 5.87
CA ASP A 73 4.91 -6.02 4.63
C ASP A 73 4.18 -5.14 3.61
N LEU A 74 3.60 -4.01 4.05
CA LEU A 74 3.08 -2.98 3.14
C LEU A 74 4.19 -2.31 2.33
N ASN A 75 5.44 -2.34 2.80
CA ASN A 75 6.54 -1.61 2.20
C ASN A 75 6.83 -2.10 0.78
N GLY A 76 6.79 -1.18 -0.17
CA GLY A 76 7.02 -1.49 -1.59
C GLY A 76 5.77 -1.94 -2.35
N THR A 77 4.62 -2.09 -1.68
CA THR A 77 3.33 -2.29 -2.35
C THR A 77 3.04 -1.10 -3.26
N ILE A 78 2.96 -1.34 -4.56
CA ILE A 78 2.73 -0.30 -5.56
C ILE A 78 1.25 0.04 -5.61
N ILE A 79 0.91 1.32 -5.56
CA ILE A 79 -0.48 1.82 -5.54
C ILE A 79 -0.70 2.90 -6.60
N ASP A 80 -1.94 3.05 -7.06
CA ASP A 80 -2.39 4.22 -7.81
C ASP A 80 -2.71 5.36 -6.83
N ILE A 81 -1.96 6.44 -6.94
CA ILE A 81 -2.08 7.57 -6.04
C ILE A 81 -3.01 8.66 -6.57
N ASP A 82 -3.48 8.54 -7.83
CA ASP A 82 -4.51 9.45 -8.36
C ASP A 82 -5.88 9.18 -7.69
N GLU A 83 -6.03 8.03 -7.01
CA GLU A 83 -7.24 7.62 -6.28
C GLU A 83 -7.16 7.82 -4.76
N LEU A 84 -6.06 8.40 -4.24
CA LEU A 84 -5.87 8.66 -2.81
C LEU A 84 -6.49 9.96 -2.33
#